data_AF-A0A3S1LLH1-F1
#
_entry.id   AF-A0A3S1LLH1-F1
#
_cell.length_a   1.000
_cell.length_b   1.000
_cell.length_c   1.000
_cell.angle_alpha   90.00
_cell.angle_beta   90.00
_cell.angle_gamma   90.00
#
_symmetry.space_group_name_H-M   'P 1'
#
loop_
_entity.id
_entity.type
_entity.pdbx_description
1 polymer ?
#
loop_
_entity_poly.entity_id
_entity_poly.type
_entity_poly.pdbx_seq_one_letter_code
_entity_poly.pdbx_strand_id
1 'polypeptide(L)'
;MTAPLILFVVILFLWPVARFLALAVDNSDFSNNLPRTIAALAGWNADSGLPGEPVFAALVEDLADARRAGKEGVLAQLVNQRVVGSRFLVIKTAKDAADGKLDMRPVREEVLGKQAGWKNIDLWQVIARQ
;
A
#
# COMPACT_ATOMS: atom_id res chain seq x y z
N MET A 1 -16.95 -43.27 21.84
CA MET A 1 -15.55 -42.79 21.69
C MET A 1 -15.34 -42.02 20.38
N THR A 2 -16.33 -41.26 19.90
CA THR A 2 -16.28 -40.56 18.60
C THR A 2 -16.13 -39.03 18.73
N ALA A 3 -16.38 -38.48 19.92
CA ALA A 3 -16.27 -37.04 20.20
C ALA A 3 -14.89 -36.41 19.85
N PRO A 4 -13.73 -37.07 20.09
CA PRO A 4 -12.44 -36.48 19.76
C PRO A 4 -12.23 -36.30 18.25
N LEU A 5 -12.69 -37.27 17.45
CA LEU A 5 -12.55 -37.26 15.99
C LEU A 5 -13.45 -36.19 15.36
N ILE A 6 -14.68 -36.04 15.86
CA ILE A 6 -15.62 -35.02 15.38
C ILE A 6 -15.08 -33.63 15.69
N LEU A 7 -14.58 -33.40 16.91
CA LEU A 7 -13.99 -32.11 17.29
C LEU A 7 -12.77 -31.76 16.43
N PHE A 8 -11.92 -32.75 16.13
CA PHE A 8 -10.76 -32.58 15.26
C PHE A 8 -11.14 -32.13 13.84
N VAL A 9 -12.14 -32.79 13.23
CA VAL A 9 -12.64 -32.43 11.89
C VAL A 9 -13.26 -31.04 11.90
N VAL A 10 -14.06 -30.72 12.92
CA VAL A 10 -14.70 -29.41 13.09
C VAL A 10 -13.66 -28.29 13.19
N ILE A 11 -12.59 -28.47 13.97
CA ILE A 11 -11.51 -27.48 14.07
C ILE A 11 -10.80 -27.34 12.73
N LEU A 12 -10.45 -28.44 12.06
CA LEU A 12 -9.76 -28.40 10.78
C LEU A 12 -10.59 -27.77 9.66
N PHE A 13 -11.92 -27.86 9.71
CA PHE A 13 -12.79 -27.24 8.70
C PHE A 13 -13.19 -25.81 9.06
N LEU A 14 -13.66 -25.56 10.28
CA LEU A 14 -14.15 -24.24 10.68
C LEU A 14 -13.02 -23.22 10.81
N TRP A 15 -11.83 -23.62 11.26
CA TRP A 15 -10.72 -22.68 11.45
C TRP A 15 -10.24 -22.08 10.12
N PRO A 16 -9.94 -22.86 9.05
CA PRO A 16 -9.60 -22.28 7.76
C PRO A 16 -10.73 -21.45 7.16
N VAL A 17 -11.99 -21.89 7.27
CA VAL A 17 -13.15 -21.16 6.75
C VAL A 17 -13.30 -19.81 7.45
N ALA A 18 -13.25 -19.78 8.78
CA ALA A 18 -13.29 -18.53 9.55
C ALA A 18 -12.14 -17.59 9.17
N ARG A 19 -10.93 -18.13 8.95
CA ARG A 19 -9.78 -17.35 8.49
C ARG A 19 -9.99 -16.78 7.08
N PHE A 20 -10.54 -17.56 6.15
CA PHE A 20 -10.86 -17.09 4.80
C PHE A 20 -11.96 -16.01 4.81
N LEU A 21 -13.00 -16.17 5.63
CA LEU A 21 -14.05 -15.14 5.79
C LEU A 21 -13.49 -13.86 6.42
N ALA A 22 -12.65 -13.97 7.45
CA ALA A 22 -12.01 -12.80 8.05
C ALA A 22 -11.12 -12.05 7.05
N LEU A 23 -10.39 -12.77 6.20
CA LEU A 23 -9.60 -12.19 5.11
C LEU A 23 -10.47 -11.56 4.00
N ALA A 24 -11.68 -12.07 3.76
CA ALA A 24 -12.61 -11.50 2.78
C ALA A 24 -13.24 -10.18 3.24
N VAL A 25 -13.31 -9.96 4.57
CA VAL A 25 -13.84 -8.72 5.18
C VAL A 25 -12.74 -7.68 5.40
N ASP A 26 -11.45 -8.04 5.28
CA ASP A 26 -10.36 -7.07 5.35
C ASP A 26 -10.42 -6.15 4.13
N ASN A 27 -11.27 -5.12 4.25
CA ASN A 27 -11.51 -4.08 3.27
C ASN A 27 -10.28 -3.17 3.31
N SER A 28 -9.21 -3.63 2.67
CA SER A 28 -7.97 -2.90 2.52
C SER A 28 -8.24 -1.71 1.60
N ASP A 29 -8.78 -0.63 2.16
CA ASP A 29 -8.94 0.62 1.44
C ASP A 29 -7.64 1.43 1.52
N PHE A 30 -7.45 2.33 0.54
CA PHE A 30 -6.27 3.19 0.48
C PHE A 30 -6.14 4.05 1.73
N SER A 31 -7.26 4.52 2.30
CA SER A 31 -7.30 5.35 3.52
C SER A 31 -6.65 4.67 4.73
N ASN A 32 -6.73 3.34 4.81
CA ASN A 32 -6.13 2.57 5.90
C ASN A 32 -4.64 2.25 5.66
N ASN A 33 -4.15 2.39 4.43
CA ASN A 33 -2.79 1.97 4.07
C ASN A 33 -1.88 3.14 3.63
N LEU A 34 -2.44 4.29 3.24
CA LEU A 34 -1.73 5.52 2.88
C LEU A 34 -2.32 6.77 3.59
N PRO A 35 -2.53 6.73 4.92
CA PRO A 35 -3.24 7.80 5.63
C PRO A 35 -2.53 9.16 5.54
N ARG A 36 -1.18 9.20 5.62
CA ARG A 36 -0.42 10.45 5.55
C ARG A 36 -0.41 11.00 4.13
N THR A 37 -0.28 10.12 3.14
CA THR A 37 -0.22 10.48 1.72
C THR A 37 -1.54 11.09 1.27
N ILE A 38 -2.67 10.48 1.63
CA ILE A 38 -4.01 11.00 1.30
C ILE A 38 -4.23 12.35 1.97
N ALA A 39 -3.87 12.48 3.25
CA ALA A 39 -3.96 13.76 3.96
C ALA A 39 -3.09 14.85 3.31
N ALA A 40 -1.88 14.52 2.87
CA ALA A 40 -0.98 15.46 2.20
C ALA A 40 -1.45 15.83 0.78
N LEU A 41 -2.23 14.96 0.13
CA LEU A 41 -2.86 15.21 -1.16
C LEU A 41 -4.16 16.03 -1.03
N ALA A 42 -4.64 16.32 0.18
CA ALA A 42 -5.82 17.14 0.39
C ALA A 42 -5.60 18.55 -0.19
N GLY A 43 -6.23 18.84 -1.34
CA GLY A 43 -6.10 20.09 -2.07
C GLY A 43 -5.10 20.08 -3.23
N TRP A 44 -4.45 18.94 -3.52
CA TRP A 44 -3.70 18.77 -4.76
C TRP A 44 -4.64 18.52 -5.95
N ASN A 45 -4.31 19.09 -7.12
CA ASN A 45 -5.01 18.84 -8.38
C ASN A 45 -4.01 18.33 -9.43
N ALA A 46 -4.44 17.39 -10.28
CA ALA A 46 -3.63 16.83 -11.36
C ALA A 46 -3.11 17.90 -12.34
N ASP A 47 -3.88 18.98 -12.56
CA ASP A 47 -3.49 20.08 -13.45
C ASP A 47 -2.27 20.86 -12.94
N SER A 48 -1.99 20.79 -11.63
CA SER A 48 -0.81 21.42 -11.00
C SER A 48 0.48 20.62 -11.22
N GLY A 49 0.41 19.46 -11.89
CA GLY A 49 1.54 18.58 -12.14
C GLY A 49 1.83 17.66 -10.96
N LEU A 50 3.10 17.28 -10.80
CA LEU A 50 3.51 16.36 -9.74
C LEU A 50 3.31 16.96 -8.35
N PRO A 51 2.90 16.15 -7.35
CA PRO A 51 2.79 16.60 -5.98
C PRO A 51 4.10 17.19 -5.42
N GLY A 52 3.95 18.04 -4.40
CA GLY A 52 5.07 18.65 -3.70
C GLY A 52 5.81 17.70 -2.76
N GLU A 53 6.93 18.17 -2.22
CA GLU A 53 7.79 17.46 -1.26
C GLU A 53 7.01 16.82 -0.07
N PRO A 54 6.01 17.50 0.56
CA PRO A 54 5.28 16.91 1.69
C PRO A 54 4.56 15.60 1.34
N VAL A 55 4.04 15.48 0.11
CA VAL A 55 3.34 14.28 -0.36
C VAL A 55 4.32 13.13 -0.55
N PHE A 56 5.51 13.40 -1.10
CA PHE A 56 6.54 12.38 -1.28
C PHE A 56 7.11 11.90 0.06
N ALA A 57 7.30 12.80 1.03
CA ALA A 57 7.70 12.41 2.38
C ALA A 57 6.64 11.50 3.03
N ALA A 58 5.37 11.89 2.96
CA ALA A 58 4.25 11.09 3.47
C ALA A 58 4.15 9.71 2.78
N LEU A 59 4.37 9.66 1.46
CA LEU A 59 4.39 8.41 0.69
C LEU A 59 5.48 7.45 1.18
N VAL A 60 6.71 7.96 1.35
CA VAL A 60 7.84 7.12 1.81
C VAL A 60 7.54 6.56 3.20
N GLU A 61 7.03 7.37 4.10
CA GLU A 61 6.66 6.95 5.45
C GLU A 61 5.55 5.87 5.44
N ASP A 62 4.43 6.12 4.74
CA ASP A 62 3.32 5.17 4.69
C ASP A 62 3.75 3.84 4.04
N LEU A 63 4.56 3.89 2.97
CA LEU A 63 5.05 2.69 2.30
C LEU A 63 6.07 1.91 3.14
N ALA A 64 6.93 2.60 3.90
CA ALA A 64 7.83 1.95 4.86
C ALA A 64 7.02 1.23 5.95
N ASP A 65 6.00 1.87 6.50
CA ASP A 65 5.12 1.28 7.52
C ASP A 65 4.32 0.10 6.96
N ALA A 66 3.78 0.22 5.74
CA ALA A 66 3.11 -0.87 5.05
C ALA A 66 4.02 -2.08 4.86
N ARG A 67 5.29 -1.86 4.49
CA ARG A 67 6.29 -2.94 4.36
C ARG A 67 6.63 -3.59 5.69
N ARG A 68 6.80 -2.81 6.76
CA ARG A 68 7.05 -3.34 8.11
C ARG A 68 5.87 -4.18 8.62
N ALA A 69 4.64 -3.81 8.25
CA ALA A 69 3.42 -4.53 8.59
C ALA A 69 3.11 -5.72 7.65
N GLY A 70 3.90 -5.95 6.59
CA GLY A 70 3.64 -6.99 5.59
C GLY A 70 2.41 -6.73 4.71
N LYS A 71 1.97 -5.47 4.61
CA LYS A 71 0.77 -5.03 3.87
C LYS A 71 1.07 -4.45 2.49
N GLU A 72 2.34 -4.28 2.12
CA GLU A 72 2.75 -3.68 0.85
C GLU A 72 2.25 -4.45 -0.38
N GLY A 73 2.10 -5.78 -0.28
CA GLY A 73 1.58 -6.60 -1.38
C GLY A 73 0.10 -6.38 -1.65
N VAL A 74 -0.67 -6.07 -0.61
CA VAL A 74 -2.08 -5.69 -0.69
C VAL A 74 -2.20 -4.29 -1.28
N LEU A 75 -1.44 -3.33 -0.75
CA LEU A 75 -1.39 -1.96 -1.25
C LEU A 75 -1.00 -1.92 -2.74
N ALA A 76 0.04 -2.67 -3.12
CA ALA A 76 0.45 -2.79 -4.51
C ALA A 76 -0.62 -3.40 -5.42
N GLN A 77 -1.45 -4.32 -4.90
CA GLN A 77 -2.57 -4.87 -5.65
C GLN A 77 -3.66 -3.82 -5.89
N LEU A 78 -4.02 -3.07 -4.85
CA LEU A 78 -5.03 -2.02 -4.92
C LEU A 78 -4.66 -0.93 -5.93
N VAL A 79 -3.39 -0.48 -5.89
CA VAL A 79 -2.87 0.51 -6.85
C VAL A 79 -2.87 -0.09 -8.26
N ASN A 80 -2.47 -1.36 -8.42
CA ASN A 80 -2.40 -2.02 -9.73
C ASN A 80 -3.76 -2.28 -10.39
N GLN A 81 -4.82 -2.48 -9.61
CA GLN A 81 -6.18 -2.60 -10.13
C GLN A 81 -6.65 -1.30 -10.81
N ARG A 82 -6.09 -0.16 -10.42
CA ARG A 82 -6.46 1.16 -10.94
C ARG A 82 -5.46 1.68 -11.97
N VAL A 83 -4.19 1.36 -11.79
CA VAL A 83 -3.10 1.69 -12.71
C VAL A 83 -2.27 0.45 -12.97
N VAL A 84 -2.54 -0.20 -14.10
CA VAL A 84 -1.85 -1.44 -14.51
C VAL A 84 -0.33 -1.22 -14.60
N GLY A 85 0.44 -2.16 -14.05
CA GLY A 85 1.91 -2.11 -14.05
C GLY A 85 2.52 -1.41 -12.83
N SER A 86 1.71 -0.83 -11.95
CA SER A 86 2.18 -0.14 -10.74
C SER A 86 2.58 -1.09 -9.60
N ARG A 87 2.19 -2.37 -9.64
CA ARG A 87 2.47 -3.34 -8.56
C ARG A 87 3.95 -3.38 -8.18
N PHE A 88 4.82 -3.53 -9.17
CA PHE A 88 6.26 -3.62 -8.92
C PHE A 88 6.84 -2.30 -8.38
N LEU A 89 6.36 -1.17 -8.93
CA LEU A 89 6.75 0.17 -8.46
C LEU A 89 6.46 0.33 -6.96
N VAL A 90 5.26 -0.02 -6.52
CA VAL A 90 4.84 0.10 -5.11
C VAL A 90 5.66 -0.81 -4.21
N ILE A 91 5.80 -2.10 -4.55
CA ILE A 91 6.56 -3.08 -3.74
C ILE A 91 8.02 -2.63 -3.60
N LYS A 92 8.64 -2.22 -4.71
CA LYS A 92 10.05 -1.79 -4.70
C LYS A 92 10.23 -0.50 -3.92
N THR A 93 9.32 0.47 -4.07
CA THR A 93 9.36 1.73 -3.31
C THR A 93 9.18 1.49 -1.82
N ALA A 94 8.25 0.63 -1.42
CA ALA A 94 8.02 0.26 -0.02
C ALA A 94 9.22 -0.46 0.60
N LYS A 95 9.86 -1.35 -0.16
CA LYS A 95 11.12 -1.96 0.26
C LYS A 95 12.22 -0.93 0.44
N ASP A 96 12.45 -0.08 -0.56
CA ASP A 96 13.52 0.92 -0.51
C ASP A 96 13.28 1.96 0.59
N ALA A 97 12.03 2.31 0.87
CA ALA A 97 11.63 3.15 2.01
C ALA A 97 11.93 2.47 3.36
N ALA A 98 11.55 1.20 3.53
CA ALA A 98 11.81 0.46 4.76
C ALA A 98 13.32 0.21 5.00
N ASP A 99 14.09 0.07 3.92
CA ASP A 99 15.55 -0.09 3.95
C ASP A 99 16.29 1.26 4.18
N GLY A 100 15.58 2.38 4.35
CA GLY A 100 16.18 3.71 4.54
C GLY A 100 16.88 4.28 3.29
N LYS A 101 16.57 3.75 2.11
CA LYS A 101 17.16 4.21 0.83
C LYS A 101 16.43 5.42 0.24
N LEU A 102 15.48 6.02 0.95
CA LEU A 102 14.68 7.18 0.52
C LEU A 102 14.65 8.28 1.61
N ASP A 103 15.67 8.32 2.46
CA ASP A 103 15.76 9.22 3.62
C ASP A 103 16.49 10.55 3.30
N MET A 104 17.10 10.67 2.11
CA MET A 104 17.85 11.87 1.74
C MET A 104 16.90 12.97 1.26
N ARG A 105 17.16 14.20 1.73
CA ARG A 105 16.38 15.38 1.32
C ARG A 105 17.02 16.02 0.07
N PRO A 106 16.23 16.46 -0.92
CA PRO A 106 14.76 16.37 -1.01
C PRO A 106 14.26 14.95 -1.36
N VAL A 107 13.29 14.45 -0.60
CA VAL A 107 12.70 13.11 -0.75
C VAL A 107 12.09 12.94 -2.13
N ARG A 108 11.42 13.98 -2.65
CA ARG A 108 10.81 13.96 -3.98
C ARG A 108 11.83 13.64 -5.05
N GLU A 109 12.99 14.28 -5.04
CA GLU A 109 14.03 14.06 -6.05
C GLU A 109 14.62 12.65 -5.95
N GLU A 110 14.84 12.17 -4.73
CA GLU A 110 15.36 10.83 -4.51
C GLU A 110 14.38 9.75 -4.98
N VAL A 111 13.09 9.87 -4.62
CA VAL A 111 12.03 8.96 -5.07
C VAL A 111 11.93 8.98 -6.60
N LEU A 112 11.89 10.16 -7.21
CA LEU A 112 11.77 10.28 -8.68
C LEU A 112 13.03 9.82 -9.42
N GLY A 113 14.21 9.87 -8.77
CA GLY A 113 15.47 9.36 -9.28
C GLY A 113 15.55 7.83 -9.24
N LYS A 114 15.13 7.21 -8.13
CA LYS A 114 15.20 5.74 -7.97
C LYS A 114 14.01 5.00 -8.55
N GLN A 115 12.86 5.64 -8.55
CA GLN A 115 11.56 5.06 -8.87
C GLN A 115 10.80 5.99 -9.83
N ALA A 116 11.29 6.09 -11.07
CA ALA A 116 10.75 6.99 -12.10
C ALA A 116 9.26 6.80 -12.40
N GLY A 117 8.65 5.67 -12.05
CA GLY A 117 7.21 5.43 -12.20
C GLY A 117 6.33 6.42 -11.42
N TRP A 118 6.84 7.03 -10.34
CA TRP A 118 6.14 8.09 -9.61
C TRP A 118 6.10 9.43 -10.36
N LYS A 119 6.69 9.53 -11.56
CA LYS A 119 6.50 10.67 -12.48
C LYS A 119 5.14 10.63 -13.19
N ASN A 120 4.41 9.52 -13.12
CA ASN A 120 3.09 9.40 -13.72
C ASN A 120 2.04 10.14 -12.87
N ILE A 121 1.47 11.22 -13.41
CA ILE A 121 0.44 12.03 -12.73
C ILE A 121 -0.87 11.24 -12.54
N ASP A 122 -1.21 10.34 -13.47
CA ASP A 122 -2.43 9.52 -13.38
C ASP A 122 -2.42 8.64 -12.13
N LEU A 123 -1.23 8.18 -11.72
CA LEU A 123 -1.05 7.41 -10.49
C LEU A 123 -1.44 8.21 -9.24
N TRP A 124 -1.00 9.47 -9.18
CA TRP A 124 -1.34 10.38 -8.09
C TRP A 124 -2.81 10.76 -8.09
N GLN A 125 -3.40 10.97 -9.26
CA GLN A 125 -4.83 11.26 -9.40
C GLN A 125 -5.69 10.10 -8.90
N VAL A 126 -5.28 8.87 -9.17
CA VAL A 126 -5.96 7.68 -8.66
C VAL A 126 -5.86 7.57 -7.14
N ILE A 127 -4.68 7.85 -6.57
CA ILE A 127 -4.47 7.79 -5.12
C ILE A 127 -5.24 8.91 -4.40
N ALA A 128 -5.29 10.11 -4.97
CA ALA A 128 -5.97 11.27 -4.37
C ALA A 128 -7.51 11.16 -4.36
N ARG A 129 -8.10 10.32 -5.21
CA ARG A 129 -9.57 10.10 -5.30
C ARG A 129 -10.08 9.04 -4.32
N GLN A 130 -9.33 8.72 -3.27
CA GLN A 130 -9.66 7.70 -2.25
C GLN A 130 -9.67 8.33 -0.87
#